data_AF-A0A7J4GR70-F1
#
_entry.id   AF-A0A7J4GR70-F1
#
_cell.length_a   1.000
_cell.length_b   1.000
_cell.length_c   1.000
_cell.angle_alpha   90.00
_cell.angle_beta   90.00
_cell.angle_gamma   90.00
#
_symmetry.space_group_name_H-M   'P 1'
#
loop_
_entity.id
_entity.type
_entity.pdbx_description
1 polymer ?
#
loop_
_entity_poly.entity_id
_entity_poly.type
_entity_poly.pdbx_seq_one_letter_code
_entity_poly.pdbx_strand_id
1 'polypeptide(L)'
;MPACRFCFTTYPREFFILGNGPRKDVCQRCGIEEGLIEESEAAMLFDAGLASSRLTLLSRRWAPMLWVLALWGMWFVILSDIPTWGMFSLIVLIIVSLVLPVNMMLNRAKYSALFSGLTPTHQRPPGH
;
A
#
# COMPACT_ATOMS: atom_id res chain seq x y z
N MET A 1 13.76 -1.78 14.20
CA MET A 1 12.30 -1.99 14.31
C MET A 1 12.05 -2.71 15.63
N PRO A 2 11.08 -2.30 16.45
CA PRO A 2 10.77 -3.00 17.69
C PRO A 2 10.16 -4.38 17.41
N ALA A 3 10.42 -5.33 18.31
CA ALA A 3 9.79 -6.65 18.31
C ALA A 3 8.69 -6.67 19.37
N CYS A 4 7.56 -7.30 19.06
CA CYS A 4 6.49 -7.48 20.04
C CYS A 4 6.92 -8.47 21.14
N ARG A 5 6.65 -8.16 22.40
CA ARG A 5 7.01 -9.05 23.53
C ARG A 5 6.25 -10.39 23.58
N PHE A 6 5.08 -10.46 22.96
CA PHE A 6 4.21 -11.64 23.01
C PHE A 6 4.38 -12.52 21.77
N CYS A 7 4.27 -11.94 20.58
CA CYS A 7 4.37 -12.68 19.33
C CYS A 7 5.78 -12.70 18.72
N PHE A 8 6.76 -12.01 19.34
CA PHE A 8 8.17 -11.92 18.91
C PHE A 8 8.40 -11.49 17.46
N THR A 9 7.35 -10.98 16.79
CA THR A 9 7.41 -10.55 15.40
C THR A 9 7.78 -9.07 15.34
N THR A 10 8.55 -8.69 14.32
CA THR A 10 8.92 -7.30 14.06
C THR A 10 7.86 -6.63 13.20
N TYR A 11 7.34 -5.50 13.67
CA TYR A 11 6.40 -4.68 12.90
C TYR A 11 6.91 -3.24 12.79
N PRO A 12 6.40 -2.46 11.82
CA PRO A 12 6.53 -1.01 11.84
C PRO A 12 5.96 -0.43 13.16
N ARG A 13 6.54 0.67 13.63
CA ARG A 13 6.22 1.27 14.95
C ARG A 13 4.75 1.67 15.07
N GLU A 14 4.13 2.06 13.96
CA GLU A 14 2.72 2.43 13.92
C GLU A 14 1.75 1.30 14.31
N PHE A 15 2.20 0.03 14.32
CA PHE A 15 1.40 -1.11 14.78
C PHE A 15 1.55 -1.41 16.28
N PHE A 16 2.34 -0.63 17.02
CA PHE A 16 2.51 -0.78 18.46
C PHE A 16 1.53 0.08 19.23
N ILE A 17 1.15 -0.39 20.42
CA ILE A 17 0.35 0.41 21.36
C ILE A 17 1.21 1.47 22.05
N LEU A 18 0.63 2.65 22.23
CA LEU A 18 1.26 3.75 22.96
C LEU A 18 1.09 3.50 24.46
N GLY A 19 2.19 3.58 25.21
CA GLY A 19 2.15 3.49 26.65
C GLY A 19 3.48 3.08 27.26
N ASN A 20 3.57 3.22 28.58
CA ASN A 20 4.67 2.74 29.39
C ASN A 20 4.25 1.48 30.18
N GLY A 21 5.21 0.71 30.66
CA GLY A 21 4.96 -0.48 31.46
C GLY A 21 4.37 -1.63 30.63
N PRO A 22 3.18 -2.17 30.99
CA PRO A 22 2.62 -3.36 30.34
C PRO A 22 2.19 -3.13 28.89
N ARG A 23 2.13 -1.89 28.41
CA ARG A 23 1.83 -1.55 27.00
C ARG A 23 3.08 -1.38 26.14
N LYS A 24 4.27 -1.33 26.74
CA LYS A 24 5.53 -1.09 26.03
C LYS A 24 5.91 -2.29 25.17
N ASP A 25 6.31 -2.02 23.92
CA ASP A 25 6.77 -3.02 22.94
C ASP A 25 5.74 -4.15 22.69
N VAL A 26 4.46 -3.80 22.70
CA VAL A 26 3.34 -4.70 22.37
C VAL A 26 2.66 -4.23 21.08
N CYS A 27 2.37 -5.15 20.15
CA CYS A 27 1.59 -4.83 18.95
C CYS A 27 0.09 -4.72 19.29
N GLN A 28 -0.67 -3.94 18.51
CA GLN A 28 -2.11 -3.72 18.74
C GLN A 28 -2.91 -5.02 18.82
N ARG A 29 -2.56 -6.04 18.03
CA ARG A 29 -3.23 -7.36 18.09
C ARG A 29 -3.05 -8.05 19.44
N CYS A 30 -1.81 -8.24 19.89
CA CYS A 30 -1.54 -8.84 21.20
C CYS A 30 -2.05 -7.94 22.34
N GLY A 31 -2.13 -6.63 22.11
CA GLY A 31 -2.75 -5.69 23.04
C GLY A 31 -4.24 -5.98 23.29
N ILE A 32 -4.99 -6.40 22.27
CA ILE A 32 -6.40 -6.79 22.40
C ILE A 32 -6.53 -8.18 23.01
N GLU A 33 -5.72 -9.14 22.52
CA GLU A 33 -5.73 -10.53 23.04
C GLU A 33 -5.45 -10.57 24.55
N GLU A 34 -4.61 -9.69 25.04
CA GLU A 34 -4.22 -9.58 26.46
C GLU A 34 -5.05 -8.55 27.26
N GLY A 35 -6.09 -7.95 26.64
CA GLY A 35 -6.97 -6.97 27.29
C GLY A 35 -6.27 -5.66 27.70
N LEU A 36 -5.14 -5.32 27.08
CA LEU A 36 -4.36 -4.11 27.35
C LEU A 36 -4.96 -2.87 26.67
N ILE A 37 -5.71 -3.05 25.57
CA ILE A 37 -6.43 -2.02 24.82
C ILE A 37 -7.75 -2.57 24.28
N GLU A 38 -8.72 -1.69 24.03
CA GLU A 38 -9.96 -2.04 23.33
C GLU A 38 -9.78 -1.98 21.80
N GLU A 39 -10.68 -2.64 21.05
CA GLU A 39 -10.67 -2.63 19.57
C GLU A 39 -10.76 -1.21 18.99
N SER A 40 -11.43 -0.29 19.70
CA SER A 40 -11.57 1.12 19.33
C SER A 40 -10.25 1.89 19.36
N GLU A 41 -9.29 1.48 20.21
CA GLU A 41 -7.96 2.08 20.31
C GLU A 41 -6.98 1.55 19.25
N ALA A 42 -7.30 0.41 18.61
CA ALA A 42 -6.47 -0.24 17.59
C ALA A 42 -6.75 0.32 16.18
N ALA A 43 -6.59 1.64 16.02
CA ALA A 43 -6.88 2.37 14.79
C ALA A 43 -6.13 1.84 13.55
N MET A 44 -4.98 1.18 13.71
CA MET A 44 -4.22 0.65 12.57
C MET A 44 -4.66 -0.73 12.10
N LEU A 45 -5.34 -1.51 12.95
CA LEU A 45 -5.84 -2.84 12.60
C LEU A 45 -7.32 -2.83 12.19
N PHE A 46 -8.18 -2.07 12.90
CA PHE A 46 -9.64 -2.25 12.80
C PHE A 46 -10.38 -1.09 12.13
N ASP A 47 -9.71 0.00 11.79
CA ASP A 47 -10.36 1.09 11.06
C ASP A 47 -10.53 0.74 9.57
N ALA A 48 -11.76 0.38 9.20
CA ALA A 48 -12.16 0.10 7.83
C ALA A 48 -11.97 1.30 6.88
N GLY A 49 -12.03 2.54 7.40
CA GLY A 49 -11.75 3.77 6.65
C GLY A 49 -10.26 3.88 6.27
N LEU A 50 -9.36 3.54 7.18
CA LEU A 50 -7.92 3.48 6.91
C LEU A 50 -7.58 2.33 5.95
N ALA A 51 -8.21 1.17 6.10
CA ALA A 51 -8.02 0.06 5.16
C ALA A 51 -8.48 0.43 3.74
N SER A 52 -9.68 0.97 3.58
CA SER A 52 -10.24 1.35 2.28
C SER A 52 -9.47 2.50 1.60
N SER A 53 -9.00 3.48 2.36
CA SER A 53 -8.18 4.58 1.83
C SER A 53 -6.80 4.09 1.33
N ARG A 54 -6.15 3.19 2.06
CA ARG A 54 -4.89 2.54 1.60
C ARG A 54 -5.10 1.72 0.34
N LEU A 55 -6.15 0.91 0.31
CA LEU A 55 -6.52 0.12 -0.87
C LEU A 55 -6.81 1.02 -2.07
N THR A 56 -7.47 2.15 -1.87
CA THR A 56 -7.75 3.13 -2.93
C THR A 56 -6.48 3.78 -3.48
N LEU A 57 -5.52 4.13 -2.62
CA LEU A 57 -4.22 4.63 -3.09
C LEU A 57 -3.45 3.56 -3.85
N LEU A 58 -3.46 2.32 -3.36
CA LEU A 58 -2.79 1.19 -4.00
C LEU A 58 -3.42 0.88 -5.37
N SER A 59 -4.75 0.83 -5.45
CA SER A 59 -5.47 0.56 -6.69
C SER A 59 -5.19 1.64 -7.73
N ARG A 60 -5.23 2.92 -7.35
CA ARG A 60 -4.88 4.03 -8.27
C ARG A 60 -3.44 3.96 -8.77
N ARG A 61 -2.51 3.49 -7.94
CA ARG A 61 -1.09 3.37 -8.31
C ARG A 61 -0.86 2.25 -9.33
N TRP A 62 -1.53 1.11 -9.17
CA TRP A 62 -1.31 -0.08 -10.00
C TRP A 62 -2.32 -0.24 -11.13
N ALA A 63 -3.46 0.46 -11.10
CA ALA A 63 -4.48 0.40 -12.16
C ALA A 63 -3.92 0.66 -13.57
N PRO A 64 -3.03 1.66 -13.80
CA PRO A 64 -2.45 1.87 -15.12
C PRO A 64 -1.67 0.65 -15.65
N MET A 65 -0.97 -0.07 -14.77
CA MET A 65 -0.23 -1.29 -15.14
C MET A 65 -1.20 -2.42 -15.52
N LEU A 66 -2.27 -2.59 -14.75
CA LEU A 66 -3.32 -3.57 -15.06
C LEU A 66 -4.01 -3.26 -16.40
N TRP A 67 -4.26 -1.99 -16.68
CA TRP A 67 -4.80 -1.57 -17.97
C TRP A 67 -3.85 -1.86 -19.14
N VAL A 68 -2.55 -1.63 -18.98
CA VAL A 68 -1.57 -1.99 -20.01
C VAL A 68 -1.56 -3.50 -20.25
N LEU A 69 -1.59 -4.32 -19.20
CA LEU A 69 -1.69 -5.78 -19.34
C LEU A 69 -2.98 -6.21 -20.05
N ALA A 70 -4.12 -5.58 -19.73
CA ALA A 70 -5.38 -5.84 -20.40
C ALA A 70 -5.33 -5.45 -21.89
N LEU A 71 -4.71 -4.30 -22.23
CA LEU A 71 -4.51 -3.86 -23.60
C LEU A 71 -3.60 -4.80 -24.39
N TRP A 72 -2.55 -5.35 -23.76
CA TRP A 72 -1.74 -6.41 -24.36
C TRP A 72 -2.58 -7.65 -24.67
N GLY A 73 -3.37 -8.13 -23.72
CA GLY A 73 -4.28 -9.27 -23.94
C GLY A 73 -5.26 -9.01 -25.07
N MET A 74 -5.88 -7.83 -25.10
CA MET A 74 -6.80 -7.42 -26.16
C MET A 74 -6.12 -7.34 -27.52
N TRP A 75 -4.88 -6.82 -27.57
CA TRP A 75 -4.13 -6.73 -28.81
C TRP A 75 -3.82 -8.12 -29.40
N PHE A 76 -3.38 -9.06 -28.57
CA PHE A 76 -3.10 -10.44 -29.00
C PHE A 76 -4.33 -11.14 -29.56
N VAL A 77 -5.50 -10.94 -28.96
CA VAL A 77 -6.74 -11.65 -29.31
C VAL A 77 -7.48 -11.01 -30.48
N ILE A 78 -7.46 -9.68 -30.62
CA ILE A 78 -8.35 -8.95 -31.54
C ILE A 78 -7.58 -8.23 -32.65
N LEU A 79 -6.49 -7.54 -32.31
CA LEU A 79 -5.84 -6.59 -33.22
C LEU A 79 -4.68 -7.18 -34.01
N SER A 80 -4.13 -8.31 -33.58
CA SER A 80 -2.98 -8.98 -34.19
C SER A 80 -3.21 -9.35 -35.67
N ASP A 81 -4.44 -9.74 -36.03
CA ASP A 81 -4.80 -10.16 -37.38
C ASP A 81 -5.16 -9.02 -38.33
N ILE A 82 -5.28 -7.78 -37.83
CA ILE A 82 -5.66 -6.62 -38.65
C ILE A 82 -4.38 -5.96 -39.20
N PRO A 83 -4.12 -6.03 -40.51
CA PRO A 83 -2.78 -5.78 -41.05
C PRO A 83 -2.23 -4.36 -40.82
N THR A 84 -3.04 -3.32 -40.94
CA THR A 84 -2.61 -1.93 -40.69
C THR A 84 -2.79 -1.53 -39.23
N TRP A 85 -3.97 -1.79 -38.66
CA TRP A 85 -4.30 -1.39 -37.29
C TRP A 85 -3.53 -2.15 -36.22
N GLY A 86 -3.21 -3.43 -36.45
CA GLY A 86 -2.37 -4.23 -35.57
C GLY A 86 -0.98 -3.64 -35.41
N MET A 87 -0.35 -3.23 -36.52
CA MET A 87 0.99 -2.63 -36.49
C MET A 87 1.02 -1.26 -35.80
N PHE A 88 0.09 -0.36 -36.13
CA PHE A 88 0.03 0.95 -35.49
C PHE A 88 -0.26 0.86 -33.99
N SER A 89 -1.23 0.02 -33.60
CA SER A 89 -1.57 -0.18 -32.19
C SER A 89 -0.43 -0.85 -31.40
N LEU A 90 0.34 -1.74 -32.02
CA LEU A 90 1.52 -2.35 -31.39
C LEU A 90 2.58 -1.30 -31.06
N ILE A 91 2.90 -0.40 -31.99
CA ILE A 91 3.87 0.68 -31.75
C ILE A 91 3.42 1.55 -30.57
N VAL A 92 2.16 1.96 -30.55
CA VAL A 92 1.60 2.76 -29.46
C VAL A 92 1.65 1.99 -28.13
N LEU A 93 1.30 0.71 -28.14
CA LEU A 93 1.28 -0.13 -26.94
C LEU A 93 2.68 -0.31 -26.35
N ILE A 94 3.70 -0.47 -27.19
CA ILE A 94 5.11 -0.49 -26.77
C ILE A 94 5.51 0.83 -26.13
N ILE A 95 5.17 1.97 -26.76
CA ILE A 95 5.49 3.30 -26.22
C ILE A 95 4.83 3.49 -24.85
N VAL A 96 3.54 3.18 -24.72
CA VAL A 96 2.81 3.29 -23.43
C VAL A 96 3.44 2.38 -22.38
N SER A 97 3.81 1.16 -22.75
CA SER A 97 4.47 0.20 -21.85
C SER A 97 5.83 0.67 -21.36
N LEU A 98 6.57 1.47 -22.15
CA LEU A 98 7.85 2.06 -21.78
C LEU A 98 7.70 3.35 -20.97
N VAL A 99 6.74 4.21 -21.30
CA VAL A 99 6.51 5.48 -20.61
C VAL A 99 5.93 5.25 -19.21
N LEU A 100 5.10 4.22 -19.04
CA LEU A 100 4.45 3.93 -17.76
C LEU A 100 5.43 3.71 -16.59
N PRO A 101 6.45 2.82 -16.67
CA PRO A 101 7.39 2.62 -15.56
C PRO A 101 8.19 3.89 -15.24
N VAL A 102 8.55 4.69 -16.25
CA VAL A 102 9.22 5.98 -16.05
C VAL A 102 8.34 6.92 -15.23
N ASN A 103 7.07 7.09 -15.63
CA ASN A 103 6.12 7.92 -14.90
C ASN A 103 5.87 7.40 -13.48
N MET A 104 5.84 6.08 -13.30
CA MET A 104 5.73 5.48 -11.97
C MET A 104 6.95 5.84 -11.11
N MET A 105 8.16 5.79 -11.66
CA MET A 105 9.38 6.11 -10.93
C MET A 105 9.44 7.58 -10.51
N LEU A 106 9.09 8.50 -11.42
CA LEU A 106 9.03 9.95 -11.14
C LEU A 106 8.00 10.29 -10.04
N ASN A 107 6.86 9.59 -10.02
CA ASN A 107 5.80 9.81 -9.03
C ASN A 107 5.98 9.03 -7.71
N ARG A 108 7.13 8.37 -7.50
CA ARG A 108 7.37 7.56 -6.29
C ARG A 108 7.30 8.40 -5.01
N ALA A 109 7.90 9.60 -5.01
CA ALA A 109 7.91 10.50 -3.86
C ALA A 109 6.50 11.00 -3.49
N LYS A 110 5.69 11.33 -4.51
CA LYS A 110 4.29 11.72 -4.33
C LYS A 110 3.48 10.58 -3.70
N TYR A 111 3.68 9.35 -4.18
CA TYR A 111 3.00 8.18 -3.62
C TYR A 111 3.42 7.92 -2.16
N SER A 112 4.71 7.98 -1.83
CA SER A 112 5.16 7.79 -0.45
C SER A 112 4.62 8.87 0.50
N ALA A 113 4.55 10.13 0.05
CA ALA A 113 3.99 11.22 0.85
C ALA A 113 2.48 11.03 1.12
N LEU A 114 1.71 10.63 0.10
CA LEU A 114 0.28 10.32 0.27
C LEU A 114 0.08 9.12 1.20
N PHE A 115 0.92 8.09 1.09
CA PHE A 115 0.83 6.91 1.94
C PHE A 115 1.19 7.22 3.41
N SER A 116 2.21 8.06 3.64
CA SER A 116 2.53 8.55 5.00
C SER A 116 1.46 9.48 5.57
N GLY A 117 0.69 10.17 4.72
CA GLY A 117 -0.47 10.94 5.17
C GLY A 117 -1.61 10.07 5.70
N LEU A 118 -1.71 8.82 5.22
CA LEU A 118 -2.69 7.83 5.71
C LEU A 118 -2.17 7.00 6.89
N THR A 119 -0.92 7.17 7.30
CA THR A 119 -0.48 6.63 8.59
C THR A 119 -0.87 7.65 9.67
N PRO A 120 -1.83 7.32 10.57
CA PRO A 120 -2.15 8.21 11.68
C PRO A 120 -0.87 8.58 12.41
N THR A 121 -0.76 9.85 12.80
CA THR A 121 0.43 10.41 13.44
C THR A 121 0.69 9.68 14.75
N HIS A 122 1.51 8.63 14.68
CA HIS A 122 2.05 7.95 15.84
C HIS A 122 3.13 8.86 16.43
N GLN A 123 2.70 9.87 17.21
CA GLN A 123 3.63 10.77 17.89
C GLN A 123 4.45 9.96 18.89
N ARG A 124 5.78 10.05 18.75
CA ARG A 124 6.74 9.44 19.66
C ARG A 124 6.54 10.09 21.05
N PRO A 125 6.21 9.34 22.11
CA PRO A 125 6.20 9.92 23.45
C PRO A 125 7.63 10.39 23.80
N PRO A 126 7.80 11.57 24.42
CA PRO A 126 9.11 12.08 24.76
C PRO A 126 9.80 11.14 25.77
N GLY A 127 11.05 10.74 25.48
CA GLY A 127 11.89 9.96 26.41
C GLY A 127 12.22 8.51 26.03
N HIS A 128 11.84 8.03 24.84
CA HIS A 128 12.36 6.79 24.22
C HIS A 128 13.02 7.09 22.88
#